data_AF-A0A349R2R6-F1
#
_entry.id   AF-A0A349R2R6-F1
#
_cell.length_a   1.000
_cell.length_b   1.000
_cell.length_c   1.000
_cell.angle_alpha   90.00
_cell.angle_beta   90.00
_cell.angle_gamma   90.00
#
_symmetry.space_group_name_H-M   'P 1'
#
loop_
_entity.id
_entity.type
_entity.pdbx_description
1 polymer ?
#
loop_
_entity_poly.entity_id
_entity_poly.type
_entity_poly.pdbx_seq_one_letter_code
_entity_poly.pdbx_strand_id
1 'polypeptide(L)'
;MPVTATDQSTGKRSEQGGLVNMEALYSNIMHTYHWGNVKNAQYLDTDSFRFASMYARDIFGKAARMLLANGQVKQAGEVAKKAYDQLPDRVYAMSDAINYADIIDSLYRSGQPQLANRMMDRNLDYVAENMEYLHQLVMDKKNLSFEWNDIQTGLDSVDRYKAILLEAKDTKRLARVEQLRQQYQNWYGVE
;
A
#
# COMPACT_ATOMS: atom_id res chain seq x y z
N MET A 1 6.72 57.58 -10.38
CA MET A 1 7.84 56.98 -11.12
C MET A 1 7.79 55.47 -10.93
N PRO A 2 7.96 54.66 -11.99
CA PRO A 2 7.82 53.21 -11.93
C PRO A 2 9.13 52.56 -11.47
N VAL A 3 9.04 51.41 -10.82
CA VAL A 3 10.16 50.47 -10.66
C VAL A 3 9.71 49.12 -11.20
N THR A 4 10.16 48.82 -12.40
CA THR A 4 10.24 47.46 -12.95
C THR A 4 11.33 46.70 -12.23
N ALA A 5 10.99 45.53 -11.70
CA ALA A 5 11.93 44.44 -11.50
C ALA A 5 11.25 43.16 -11.97
N THR A 6 11.60 42.78 -13.19
CA THR A 6 11.39 41.46 -13.77
C THR A 6 12.19 40.45 -12.94
N ASP A 7 11.53 39.41 -12.43
CA ASP A 7 12.19 38.13 -12.25
C ASP A 7 11.21 37.01 -12.60
N GLN A 8 11.34 36.53 -13.83
CA GLN A 8 10.73 35.28 -14.29
C GLN A 8 11.67 34.15 -13.86
N SER A 9 11.42 33.55 -12.70
CA SER A 9 11.87 32.18 -12.44
C SER A 9 10.73 31.23 -12.72
N THR A 10 10.76 30.68 -13.93
CA THR A 10 9.99 29.51 -14.37
C THR A 10 10.46 28.27 -13.59
N GLY A 11 10.04 28.16 -12.34
CA GLY A 11 10.04 26.89 -11.62
C GLY A 11 8.91 26.04 -12.20
N LYS A 12 9.25 24.95 -12.91
CA LYS A 12 8.30 23.88 -13.23
C LYS A 12 7.55 23.53 -11.94
N ARG A 13 6.27 23.89 -11.86
CA ARG A 13 5.33 23.33 -10.88
C ARG A 13 5.34 21.82 -11.10
N SER A 14 6.09 21.11 -10.28
CA SER A 14 5.84 19.69 -10.08
C SER A 14 4.38 19.59 -9.62
N GLU A 15 3.68 18.67 -10.25
CA GLU A 15 2.24 18.46 -10.12
C GLU A 15 1.81 18.43 -8.65
N GLN A 16 0.65 19.05 -8.41
CA GLN A 16 -0.02 19.29 -7.12
C GLN A 16 0.19 18.19 -6.07
N GLY A 17 1.31 18.25 -5.36
CA GLY A 17 1.56 17.60 -4.08
C GLY A 17 1.99 18.70 -3.13
N GLY A 18 1.18 18.98 -2.12
CA GLY A 18 1.50 20.03 -1.15
C GLY A 18 2.92 19.87 -0.60
N LEU A 19 3.59 20.98 -0.31
CA LEU A 19 4.91 20.97 0.33
C LEU A 19 4.81 20.24 1.68
N VAL A 20 5.33 19.02 1.77
CA VAL A 20 5.40 18.25 3.03
C VAL A 20 6.77 18.47 3.65
N ASN A 21 6.80 18.93 4.91
CA ASN A 21 8.02 18.93 5.70
C ASN A 21 8.36 17.48 6.12
N MET A 22 9.22 16.83 5.33
CA MET A 22 9.57 15.42 5.53
C MET A 22 10.34 15.14 6.82
N GLU A 23 11.16 16.09 7.27
CA GLU A 23 11.88 15.97 8.53
C GLU A 23 10.91 15.96 9.72
N ALA A 24 9.98 16.93 9.75
CA ALA A 24 8.95 17.00 10.77
C ALA A 24 8.01 15.78 10.73
N LEU A 25 7.61 15.34 9.53
CA LEU A 25 6.75 14.16 9.37
C LEU A 25 7.45 12.89 9.89
N TYR A 26 8.70 12.65 9.49
CA TYR A 26 9.49 11.52 9.98
C TYR A 26 9.62 11.57 11.50
N SER A 27 10.04 12.71 12.05
CA SER A 27 10.21 12.88 13.50
C SER A 27 8.90 12.59 14.26
N ASN A 28 7.78 13.13 13.78
CA ASN A 28 6.48 12.90 14.41
C ASN A 28 6.03 11.45 14.35
N ILE A 29 6.21 10.76 13.22
CA ILE A 29 5.87 9.34 13.09
C ILE A 29 6.71 8.48 14.05
N MET A 30 8.00 8.79 14.17
CA MET A 30 8.94 7.96 14.93
C MET A 30 8.87 8.22 16.43
N HIS A 31 8.57 9.45 16.85
CA HIS A 31 8.79 9.89 18.24
C HIS A 31 7.57 10.53 18.92
N THR A 32 6.63 11.10 18.16
CA THR A 32 5.52 11.90 18.74
C THR A 32 4.19 11.15 18.73
N TYR A 33 3.85 10.51 17.61
CA TYR A 33 2.53 9.90 17.44
C TYR A 33 2.44 8.53 18.13
N HIS A 34 1.27 8.29 18.74
CA HIS A 34 0.90 7.02 19.33
C HIS A 34 -0.15 6.33 18.46
N TRP A 35 0.10 5.07 18.09
CA TRP A 35 -0.73 4.29 17.16
C TRP A 35 -1.73 3.38 17.88
N GLY A 36 -1.88 3.56 19.20
CA GLY A 36 -2.68 2.68 20.07
C GLY A 36 -2.10 1.26 20.17
N ASN A 37 -2.93 0.33 20.65
CA ASN A 37 -2.58 -1.10 20.73
C ASN A 37 -3.23 -1.90 19.58
N VAL A 38 -3.40 -1.29 18.40
CA VAL A 38 -4.20 -1.88 17.30
C VAL A 38 -3.62 -3.21 16.80
N LYS A 39 -2.31 -3.41 16.91
CA LYS A 39 -1.67 -4.69 16.56
C LYS A 39 -2.05 -5.85 17.48
N ASN A 40 -2.14 -5.62 18.79
CA ASN A 40 -2.35 -6.68 19.78
C ASN A 40 -3.77 -6.69 20.36
N ALA A 41 -4.67 -5.84 19.85
CA ALA A 41 -6.05 -5.82 20.26
C ALA A 41 -6.74 -7.13 19.84
N GLN A 42 -7.45 -7.78 20.77
CA GLN A 42 -8.22 -9.00 20.48
C GLN A 42 -9.39 -8.71 19.52
N TYR A 43 -9.90 -7.49 19.56
CA TYR A 43 -10.98 -7.01 18.70
C TYR A 43 -10.68 -5.59 18.27
N LEU A 44 -10.91 -5.31 16.98
CA LEU A 44 -10.99 -3.97 16.43
C LEU A 44 -12.41 -3.77 15.92
N ASP A 45 -13.05 -2.69 16.36
CA ASP A 45 -14.32 -2.27 15.80
C ASP A 45 -14.15 -1.78 14.35
N THR A 46 -15.28 -1.54 13.69
CA THR A 46 -15.33 -1.18 12.29
C THR A 46 -14.53 0.08 11.95
N ASP A 47 -14.53 1.07 12.83
CA ASP A 47 -13.84 2.33 12.60
C ASP A 47 -12.35 2.19 12.92
N SER A 48 -12.01 1.44 13.97
CA SER A 48 -10.62 1.16 14.33
C SER A 48 -9.82 0.48 13.21
N PHE A 49 -10.38 -0.54 12.53
CA PHE A 49 -9.67 -1.15 11.42
C PHE A 49 -9.61 -0.24 10.18
N ARG A 50 -10.64 0.59 9.94
CA ARG A 50 -10.63 1.60 8.86
C ARG A 50 -9.53 2.63 9.09
N PHE A 51 -9.35 3.10 10.32
CA PHE A 51 -8.26 3.99 10.67
C PHE A 51 -6.90 3.32 10.51
N ALA A 52 -6.76 2.05 10.90
CA ALA A 52 -5.53 1.30 10.65
C ALA A 52 -5.18 1.23 9.15
N SER A 53 -6.17 1.01 8.29
CA SER A 53 -6.01 1.04 6.83
C SER A 53 -5.58 2.43 6.32
N MET A 54 -6.22 3.49 6.82
CA MET A 54 -5.84 4.87 6.52
C MET A 54 -4.42 5.19 6.98
N TYR A 55 -4.01 4.75 8.18
CA TYR A 55 -2.65 4.93 8.68
C TYR A 55 -1.63 4.24 7.77
N ALA A 56 -1.94 3.03 7.31
CA ALA A 56 -1.09 2.29 6.38
C ALA A 56 -0.85 3.07 5.09
N ARG A 57 -1.91 3.58 4.44
CA ARG A 57 -1.79 4.30 3.16
C ARG A 57 -1.28 5.73 3.32
N ASP A 58 -2.02 6.53 4.08
CA ASP A 58 -1.94 7.99 4.03
C ASP A 58 -0.85 8.57 4.92
N ILE A 59 -0.37 7.79 5.91
CA ILE A 59 0.69 8.20 6.82
C ILE A 59 1.96 7.39 6.56
N PHE A 60 1.96 6.10 6.89
CA PHE A 60 3.18 5.29 6.83
C PHE A 60 3.65 5.05 5.39
N GLY A 61 2.77 4.55 4.52
CA GLY A 61 3.08 4.26 3.12
C GLY A 61 3.48 5.51 2.35
N LYS A 62 2.67 6.57 2.44
CA LYS A 62 2.99 7.86 1.83
C LYS A 62 4.34 8.43 2.31
N ALA A 63 4.61 8.44 3.61
CA ALA A 63 5.88 8.93 4.14
C ALA A 63 7.07 8.09 3.65
N ALA A 64 6.96 6.75 3.71
CA ALA A 64 8.01 5.85 3.27
C ALA A 64 8.31 6.00 1.77
N ARG A 65 7.28 6.10 0.93
CA ARG A 65 7.43 6.37 -0.52
C ARG A 65 8.10 7.71 -0.80
N MET A 66 7.73 8.77 -0.08
CA MET A 66 8.37 10.09 -0.24
C MET A 66 9.84 10.08 0.20
N LEU A 67 10.16 9.39 1.30
CA LEU A 67 11.54 9.21 1.75
C LEU A 67 12.37 8.45 0.71
N LEU A 68 11.83 7.37 0.12
CA LEU A 68 12.49 6.65 -0.97
C LEU A 68 12.74 7.54 -2.18
N ALA A 69 11.74 8.33 -2.60
CA ALA A 69 11.86 9.25 -3.74
C ALA A 69 12.95 10.31 -3.52
N ASN A 70 13.22 10.67 -2.26
CA ASN A 70 14.30 11.59 -1.87
C ASN A 70 15.65 10.89 -1.63
N GLY A 71 15.76 9.58 -1.88
CA GLY A 71 16.98 8.80 -1.62
C GLY A 71 17.24 8.47 -0.14
N GLN A 72 16.30 8.78 0.76
CA GLN A 72 16.40 8.55 2.21
C GLN A 72 16.00 7.10 2.58
N VAL A 73 16.66 6.12 1.96
CA VAL A 73 16.29 4.69 2.01
C VAL A 73 16.25 4.13 3.44
N LYS A 74 17.21 4.52 4.29
CA LYS A 74 17.25 4.07 5.69
C LYS A 74 16.00 4.53 6.46
N GLN A 75 15.67 5.82 6.37
CA GLN A 75 14.51 6.39 7.05
C GLN A 75 13.20 5.81 6.52
N ALA A 76 13.11 5.56 5.21
CA ALA A 76 11.95 4.86 4.63
C ALA A 76 11.76 3.46 5.24
N GLY A 77 12.86 2.72 5.40
CA GLY A 77 12.86 1.41 6.05
C GLY A 77 12.44 1.44 7.51
N GLU A 78 12.86 2.46 8.26
CA GLU A 78 12.47 2.66 9.66
C GLU A 78 10.97 2.96 9.79
N VAL A 79 10.43 3.85 8.95
CA VAL A 79 8.99 4.17 8.91
C VAL A 79 8.19 2.92 8.55
N ALA A 80 8.62 2.17 7.52
CA ALA A 80 7.94 0.96 7.09
C ALA A 80 7.99 -0.15 8.15
N LYS A 81 9.12 -0.30 8.85
CA LYS A 81 9.24 -1.22 9.99
C LYS A 81 8.35 -0.79 11.16
N LYS A 82 8.26 0.51 11.46
CA LYS A 82 7.34 1.03 12.48
C LYS A 82 5.89 0.67 12.14
N ALA A 83 5.49 0.80 10.88
CA ALA A 83 4.17 0.36 10.43
C ALA A 83 3.95 -1.15 10.65
N TYR A 84 4.94 -1.97 10.27
CA TYR A 84 4.91 -3.42 10.52
C TYR A 84 4.75 -3.76 12.01
N ASP A 85 5.44 -3.04 12.90
CA ASP A 85 5.42 -3.29 14.34
C ASP A 85 4.17 -2.74 15.05
N GLN A 86 3.44 -1.79 14.45
CA GLN A 86 2.34 -1.07 15.11
C GLN A 86 0.97 -1.37 14.54
N LEU A 87 0.87 -1.67 13.24
CA LEU A 87 -0.40 -1.93 12.57
C LEU A 87 -0.81 -3.40 12.67
N PRO A 88 -2.10 -3.73 12.48
CA PRO A 88 -2.59 -5.09 12.59
C PRO A 88 -1.89 -6.08 11.66
N ASP A 89 -1.71 -7.31 12.15
CA ASP A 89 -1.21 -8.41 11.32
C ASP A 89 -2.31 -9.02 10.44
N ARG A 90 -3.58 -8.79 10.78
CA ARG A 90 -4.76 -9.23 10.02
C ARG A 90 -5.13 -8.22 8.94
N VAL A 91 -5.56 -8.73 7.79
CA VAL A 91 -6.18 -7.98 6.69
C VAL A 91 -7.70 -7.99 6.91
N TYR A 92 -8.35 -6.83 6.89
CA TYR A 92 -9.78 -6.68 7.22
C TYR A 92 -10.66 -6.36 6.01
N ALA A 93 -10.09 -5.79 4.96
CA ALA A 93 -10.82 -5.43 3.75
C ALA A 93 -9.93 -5.56 2.50
N MET A 94 -10.55 -5.66 1.32
CA MET A 94 -9.81 -5.69 0.04
C MET A 94 -8.89 -4.48 -0.14
N SER A 95 -9.29 -3.30 0.34
CA SER A 95 -8.47 -2.09 0.31
C SER A 95 -7.16 -2.22 1.10
N ASP A 96 -7.09 -3.07 2.13
CA ASP A 96 -5.86 -3.27 2.90
C ASP A 96 -4.77 -3.93 2.05
N ALA A 97 -5.13 -4.74 1.05
CA ALA A 97 -4.14 -5.32 0.16
C ALA A 97 -3.33 -4.21 -0.54
N ILE A 98 -4.00 -3.27 -1.19
CA ILE A 98 -3.30 -2.19 -1.89
C ILE A 98 -2.73 -1.12 -0.93
N ASN A 99 -3.43 -0.81 0.17
CA ASN A 99 -3.04 0.28 1.09
C ASN A 99 -1.69 0.05 1.78
N TYR A 100 -1.26 -1.20 1.92
CA TYR A 100 0.05 -1.54 2.48
C TYR A 100 1.18 -1.66 1.44
N ALA A 101 0.91 -1.48 0.14
CA ALA A 101 1.88 -1.72 -0.92
C ALA A 101 3.14 -0.83 -0.80
N ASP A 102 2.99 0.46 -0.48
CA ASP A 102 4.13 1.36 -0.30
C ASP A 102 5.00 0.98 0.92
N ILE A 103 4.39 0.42 1.98
CA ILE A 103 5.12 -0.11 3.15
C ILE A 103 5.94 -1.34 2.73
N ILE A 104 5.31 -2.27 2.00
CA ILE A 104 5.95 -3.50 1.54
C ILE A 104 7.13 -3.19 0.59
N ASP A 105 6.92 -2.30 -0.38
CA ASP A 105 7.99 -1.84 -1.29
C ASP A 105 9.16 -1.22 -0.51
N SER A 106 8.84 -0.38 0.48
CA SER A 106 9.86 0.26 1.33
C SER A 106 10.63 -0.75 2.18
N LEU A 107 9.99 -1.81 2.67
CA LEU A 107 10.68 -2.90 3.38
C LEU A 107 11.64 -3.65 2.44
N TYR A 108 11.25 -3.95 1.20
CA TYR A 108 12.18 -4.55 0.23
C TYR A 108 13.36 -3.62 -0.09
N ARG A 109 13.08 -2.38 -0.49
CA ARG A 109 14.10 -1.41 -0.92
C ARG A 109 15.08 -1.03 0.20
N SER A 110 14.65 -1.13 1.46
CA SER A 110 15.50 -0.88 2.63
C SER A 110 16.23 -2.13 3.17
N GLY A 111 16.14 -3.27 2.48
CA GLY A 111 16.87 -4.48 2.86
C GLY A 111 16.21 -5.32 3.96
N GLN A 112 14.88 -5.22 4.12
CA GLN A 112 14.07 -5.99 5.09
C GLN A 112 13.10 -6.97 4.39
N PRO A 113 13.57 -7.84 3.48
CA PRO A 113 12.69 -8.68 2.64
C PRO A 113 11.86 -9.67 3.46
N GLN A 114 12.35 -10.13 4.61
CA GLN A 114 11.62 -11.07 5.46
C GLN A 114 10.32 -10.45 6.02
N LEU A 115 10.35 -9.15 6.37
CA LEU A 115 9.17 -8.43 6.85
C LEU A 115 8.21 -8.17 5.68
N ALA A 116 8.75 -7.72 4.55
CA ALA A 116 7.99 -7.47 3.32
C ALA A 116 7.23 -8.72 2.86
N ASN A 117 7.94 -9.86 2.82
CA ASN A 117 7.41 -11.17 2.45
C ASN A 117 6.20 -11.56 3.31
N ARG A 118 6.29 -11.40 4.64
CA ARG A 118 5.17 -11.75 5.53
C ARG A 118 3.93 -10.90 5.27
N MET A 119 4.11 -9.61 5.05
CA MET A 119 3.01 -8.70 4.74
C MET A 119 2.41 -8.93 3.35
N MET A 120 3.25 -9.26 2.36
CA MET A 120 2.78 -9.58 1.03
C MET A 120 2.02 -10.90 1.00
N ASP A 121 2.54 -11.94 1.66
CA ASP A 121 1.91 -13.27 1.69
C ASP A 121 0.52 -13.19 2.34
N ARG A 122 0.39 -12.56 3.51
CA ARG A 122 -0.94 -12.39 4.16
C ARG A 122 -1.93 -11.62 3.28
N ASN A 123 -1.46 -10.62 2.54
CA ASN A 123 -2.33 -9.80 1.69
C ASN A 123 -2.74 -10.59 0.45
N LEU A 124 -1.82 -11.37 -0.14
CA LEU A 124 -2.10 -12.28 -1.26
C LEU A 124 -3.05 -13.41 -0.86
N ASP A 125 -2.90 -13.96 0.34
CA ASP A 125 -3.82 -14.97 0.88
C ASP A 125 -5.24 -14.38 0.96
N TYR A 126 -5.39 -13.20 1.57
CA TYR A 126 -6.67 -12.52 1.69
C TYR A 126 -7.28 -12.19 0.31
N VAL A 127 -6.49 -11.64 -0.61
CA VAL A 127 -6.97 -11.32 -1.97
C VAL A 127 -7.41 -12.58 -2.70
N ALA A 128 -6.65 -13.68 -2.63
CA ALA A 128 -7.01 -14.93 -3.29
C ALA A 128 -8.33 -15.50 -2.76
N GLU A 129 -8.49 -15.56 -1.44
CA GLU A 129 -9.72 -16.07 -0.80
C GLU A 129 -10.94 -15.21 -1.15
N ASN A 130 -10.82 -13.88 -1.09
CA ASN A 130 -11.92 -12.99 -1.38
C ASN A 130 -12.26 -12.96 -2.88
N MET A 131 -11.28 -13.02 -3.76
CA MET A 131 -11.53 -13.05 -5.21
C MET A 131 -12.23 -14.35 -5.64
N GLU A 132 -11.91 -15.48 -5.02
CA GLU A 132 -12.63 -16.75 -5.24
C GLU A 132 -14.09 -16.61 -4.75
N TYR A 133 -14.32 -16.09 -3.54
CA TYR A 133 -15.67 -15.85 -3.02
C TYR A 133 -16.49 -14.94 -3.95
N LEU A 134 -15.90 -13.82 -4.38
CA LEU A 134 -16.55 -12.88 -5.29
C LEU A 134 -16.85 -13.53 -6.64
N HIS A 135 -15.94 -14.37 -7.16
CA HIS A 135 -16.18 -15.09 -8.41
C HIS A 135 -17.37 -16.05 -8.28
N GLN A 136 -17.45 -16.84 -7.20
CA GLN A 136 -18.59 -17.73 -6.96
C GLN A 136 -19.91 -16.95 -6.83
N LEU A 137 -19.89 -15.82 -6.12
CA LEU A 137 -21.05 -14.96 -5.96
C LEU A 137 -21.56 -14.42 -7.31
N VAL A 138 -20.64 -14.05 -8.21
CA VAL A 138 -20.95 -13.60 -9.58
C VAL A 138 -21.59 -14.72 -10.39
N MET A 139 -21.04 -15.94 -10.32
CA MET A 139 -21.57 -17.10 -11.03
C MET A 139 -22.98 -17.46 -10.57
N ASP A 140 -23.25 -17.37 -9.27
CA ASP A 140 -24.55 -17.71 -8.67
C ASP A 140 -25.62 -16.65 -8.92
N LYS A 141 -25.31 -15.38 -8.64
CA LYS A 141 -26.32 -14.30 -8.61
C LYS A 141 -26.39 -13.49 -9.90
N LYS A 142 -25.46 -13.68 -10.84
CA LYS A 142 -25.39 -13.01 -12.16
C LYS A 142 -25.46 -11.48 -12.10
N ASN A 143 -25.10 -10.86 -10.97
CA ASN A 143 -25.07 -9.41 -10.81
C ASN A 143 -23.74 -8.95 -10.22
N LEU A 144 -22.95 -8.28 -11.05
CA LEU A 144 -21.59 -7.80 -10.76
C LEU A 144 -21.54 -6.39 -10.16
N SER A 145 -22.63 -5.62 -10.25
CA SER A 145 -22.56 -4.15 -10.10
C SER A 145 -22.11 -3.69 -8.71
N PHE A 146 -22.42 -4.46 -7.67
CA PHE A 146 -22.08 -4.08 -6.29
C PHE A 146 -20.66 -4.49 -5.88
N GLU A 147 -20.11 -5.53 -6.52
CA GLU A 147 -18.83 -6.15 -6.13
C GLU A 147 -17.65 -5.69 -6.98
N TRP A 148 -17.92 -4.94 -8.06
CA TRP A 148 -16.89 -4.53 -9.02
C TRP A 148 -15.74 -3.74 -8.41
N ASN A 149 -16.01 -2.94 -7.36
CA ASN A 149 -14.97 -2.18 -6.66
C ASN A 149 -13.94 -3.09 -5.98
N ASP A 150 -14.40 -4.16 -5.33
CA ASP A 150 -13.52 -5.11 -4.64
C ASP A 150 -12.78 -6.00 -5.65
N ILE A 151 -13.43 -6.39 -6.75
CA ILE A 151 -12.80 -7.08 -7.87
C ILE A 151 -11.66 -6.24 -8.46
N GLN A 152 -11.94 -4.97 -8.77
CA GLN A 152 -10.93 -4.04 -9.29
C GLN A 152 -9.78 -3.85 -8.29
N THR A 153 -10.10 -3.68 -7.01
CA THR A 153 -9.08 -3.55 -5.96
C THR A 153 -8.19 -4.80 -5.88
N GLY A 154 -8.75 -5.99 -6.05
CA GLY A 154 -8.00 -7.25 -6.11
C GLY A 154 -7.05 -7.31 -7.30
N LEU A 155 -7.53 -6.92 -8.49
CA LEU A 155 -6.71 -6.81 -9.71
C LEU A 155 -5.56 -5.81 -9.52
N ASP A 156 -5.87 -4.59 -9.07
CA ASP A 156 -4.90 -3.53 -8.84
C ASP A 156 -3.83 -3.93 -7.81
N SER A 157 -4.24 -4.68 -6.78
CA SER A 157 -3.32 -5.18 -5.75
C SER A 157 -2.31 -6.15 -6.32
N VAL A 158 -2.76 -7.12 -7.14
CA VAL A 158 -1.89 -8.11 -7.79
C VAL A 158 -0.94 -7.44 -8.77
N ASP A 159 -1.43 -6.50 -9.58
CA ASP A 159 -0.58 -5.75 -10.52
C ASP A 159 0.46 -4.89 -9.77
N ARG A 160 0.07 -4.25 -8.68
CA ARG A 160 1.00 -3.50 -7.84
C ARG A 160 2.07 -4.39 -7.21
N TYR A 161 1.71 -5.57 -6.74
CA TYR A 161 2.67 -6.53 -6.18
C TYR A 161 3.60 -7.11 -7.23
N LYS A 162 3.12 -7.36 -8.44
CA LYS A 162 3.97 -7.79 -9.56
C LYS A 162 5.11 -6.79 -9.78
N ALA A 163 4.80 -5.50 -9.82
CA ALA A 163 5.80 -4.45 -9.99
C ALA A 163 6.84 -4.43 -8.86
N ILE A 164 6.40 -4.55 -7.60
CA ILE A 164 7.30 -4.59 -6.43
C ILE A 164 8.22 -5.82 -6.50
N LEU A 165 7.67 -6.99 -6.86
CA LEU A 165 8.39 -8.25 -6.89
C LEU A 165 9.43 -8.33 -8.01
N LEU A 166 9.14 -7.71 -9.17
CA LEU A 166 10.10 -7.57 -10.26
C LEU A 166 11.35 -6.80 -9.82
N GLU A 167 11.15 -5.67 -9.13
CA GLU A 167 12.24 -4.87 -8.56
C GLU A 167 12.99 -5.65 -7.46
N ALA A 168 12.26 -6.32 -6.57
CA ALA A 168 12.81 -7.10 -5.46
C ALA A 168 13.51 -8.40 -5.89
N LYS A 169 13.30 -8.84 -7.14
CA LYS A 169 13.80 -10.10 -7.71
C LYS A 169 13.36 -11.36 -6.94
N ASP A 170 12.19 -11.31 -6.28
CA ASP A 170 11.59 -12.47 -5.61
C ASP A 170 10.77 -13.28 -6.62
N THR A 171 11.44 -14.23 -7.29
CA THR A 171 10.85 -15.05 -8.36
C THR A 171 9.75 -15.98 -7.85
N LYS A 172 9.81 -16.44 -6.60
CA LYS A 172 8.82 -17.35 -6.03
C LYS A 172 7.46 -16.65 -5.90
N ARG A 173 7.45 -15.46 -5.29
CA ARG A 173 6.21 -14.69 -5.13
C ARG A 173 5.75 -14.08 -6.44
N LEU A 174 6.68 -13.71 -7.31
CA LEU A 174 6.34 -13.21 -8.65
C LEU A 174 5.51 -14.24 -9.43
N ALA A 175 5.95 -15.50 -9.46
CA ALA A 175 5.21 -16.57 -10.11
C ALA A 175 3.80 -16.75 -9.52
N ARG A 176 3.65 -16.65 -8.18
CA ARG A 176 2.34 -16.71 -7.51
C ARG A 176 1.41 -15.57 -7.97
N VAL A 177 1.92 -14.35 -8.00
CA VAL A 177 1.16 -13.15 -8.42
C VAL A 177 0.75 -13.25 -9.89
N GLU A 178 1.62 -13.75 -10.75
CA GLU A 178 1.29 -13.96 -12.18
C GLU A 178 0.21 -15.03 -12.38
N GLN A 179 0.24 -16.12 -11.60
CA GLN A 179 -0.82 -17.12 -11.62
C GLN A 179 -2.16 -16.55 -11.20
N LEU A 180 -2.20 -15.79 -10.10
CA LEU A 180 -3.43 -15.12 -9.64
C LEU A 180 -3.93 -14.11 -10.69
N ARG A 181 -3.03 -13.33 -11.30
CA ARG A 181 -3.43 -12.38 -12.35
C ARG A 181 -4.07 -13.08 -13.53
N GLN A 182 -3.45 -14.17 -14.02
CA GLN A 182 -3.99 -14.94 -15.13
C GLN A 182 -5.36 -15.56 -14.79
N GLN A 183 -5.52 -16.08 -13.57
CA GLN A 183 -6.79 -16.60 -13.09
C GLN A 183 -7.88 -15.51 -13.13
N TYR A 184 -7.58 -14.30 -12.64
CA TYR A 184 -8.55 -13.21 -12.62
C TYR A 184 -8.85 -12.67 -14.02
N GLN A 185 -7.88 -12.65 -14.94
CA GLN A 185 -8.11 -12.34 -16.36
C GLN A 185 -9.13 -13.32 -16.97
N ASN A 186 -8.95 -14.62 -16.70
CA ASN A 186 -9.84 -15.65 -17.21
C ASN A 186 -11.27 -15.52 -16.65
N TRP A 187 -11.41 -15.13 -15.38
CA TRP A 187 -12.71 -14.95 -14.74
C TRP A 187 -13.48 -13.72 -15.19
N TYR A 188 -12.79 -12.60 -15.39
CA TYR A 188 -13.44 -11.29 -15.58
C TYR A 188 -13.24 -10.70 -16.98
N GLY A 189 -12.49 -11.38 -17.87
CA GLY A 189 -12.27 -10.94 -19.25
C GLY A 189 -11.48 -9.63 -19.34
N VAL A 190 -10.62 -9.37 -18.37
CA VAL A 190 -9.75 -8.18 -18.33
C VAL A 190 -8.40 -8.50 -18.98
N GLU A 191 -7.83 -7.57 -19.75
CA GLU A 191 -6.47 -7.67 -20.29
C GLU A 191 -5.39 -7.31 -19.26
#